data_AF-A0A075GT63-F1
#
_entry.id   AF-A0A075GT63-F1
#
_cell.length_a   1.000
_cell.length_b   1.000
_cell.length_c   1.000
_cell.angle_alpha   90.00
_cell.angle_beta   90.00
_cell.angle_gamma   90.00
#
_symmetry.space_group_name_H-M   'P 1'
#
loop_
_entity.id
_entity.type
_entity.pdbx_description
1 polymer ?
#
loop_
_entity_poly.entity_id
_entity_poly.type
_entity_poly.pdbx_seq_one_letter_code
_entity_poly.pdbx_strand_id
1 'polypeptide(L)' 'MLIPVRCFTCGNLIADKFEDYQNRVRSGEKPAKILDSMDIKRYCCRRMLLTTLESIQQIVPFYEAIHKRNQEIQSELE' A
#
# COMPACT_ATOMS: atom_id res chain seq x y z
N MET A 1 -3.44 3.18 5.22
CA MET A 1 -3.50 1.72 5.41
C MET A 1 -2.85 1.05 4.23
N LEU A 2 -2.34 -0.17 4.44
CA LEU A 2 -1.66 -0.97 3.41
C LEU A 2 -2.66 -1.62 2.44
N ILE A 3 -2.16 -2.11 1.30
CA ILE A 3 -2.95 -2.87 0.35
C ILE A 3 -3.45 -4.20 0.96
N PRO A 4 -4.68 -4.65 0.65
CA PRO A 4 -5.12 -6.00 0.97
C PRO A 4 -4.16 -7.08 0.44
N VAL A 5 -3.82 -8.05 1.31
CA VAL A 5 -2.99 -9.21 0.97
C VAL A 5 -3.60 -10.02 -0.18
N ARG A 6 -4.91 -10.25 -0.13
CA ARG A 6 -5.69 -11.00 -1.11
C ARG A 6 -6.84 -10.17 -1.65
N CYS A 7 -7.26 -10.45 -2.88
CA CYS A 7 -8.46 -9.82 -3.46
C CYS A 7 -9.72 -10.26 -2.71
N PHE A 8 -10.60 -9.31 -2.39
CA PHE A 8 -11.85 -9.55 -1.67
C PHE A 8 -12.85 -10.47 -2.38
N THR A 9 -12.74 -10.63 -3.70
CA THR A 9 -13.67 -11.47 -4.49
C THR A 9 -13.04 -12.80 -4.91
N CYS A 10 -11.87 -12.73 -5.55
CA CYS A 10 -11.22 -13.93 -6.13
C CYS A 10 -10.33 -14.67 -5.12
N GLY A 11 -9.93 -14.03 -4.01
CA GLY A 11 -8.98 -14.60 -3.05
C GLY A 11 -7.54 -14.73 -3.56
N ASN A 12 -7.24 -14.35 -4.81
CA ASN A 12 -5.88 -14.35 -5.34
C ASN A 12 -4.98 -13.39 -4.55
N LEU A 13 -3.69 -13.74 -4.48
CA LEU A 13 -2.64 -12.89 -3.91
C LEU A 13 -2.46 -11.63 -4.78
N ILE A 14 -2.40 -10.46 -4.12
CA ILE A 14 -2.29 -9.15 -4.78
C ILE A 14 -1.17 -8.29 -4.19
N ALA A 15 -0.90 -8.41 -2.89
CA ALA A 15 0.09 -7.56 -2.23
C ALA A 15 1.51 -7.77 -2.76
N ASP A 16 1.84 -8.96 -3.24
CA ASP A 16 3.15 -9.28 -3.85
C ASP A 16 3.44 -8.44 -5.11
N LYS A 17 2.41 -8.07 -5.88
CA LYS A 17 2.54 -7.37 -7.16
C LYS A 17 2.40 -5.85 -7.04
N PHE A 18 2.02 -5.34 -5.87
CA PHE A 18 1.62 -3.94 -5.73
C PHE A 18 2.79 -2.96 -5.87
N GLU A 19 3.94 -3.30 -5.29
CA GLU A 19 5.13 -2.45 -5.35
C GLU A 19 5.64 -2.30 -6.79
N ASP A 20 5.72 -3.41 -7.52
CA ASP A 20 6.05 -3.40 -8.95
C ASP A 20 5.05 -2.59 -9.78
N TYR A 21 3.76 -2.73 -9.49
CA TYR A 21 2.72 -1.95 -10.15
C TYR A 21 2.89 -0.45 -9.88
N GLN A 22 3.12 -0.06 -8.62
CA GLN A 22 3.30 1.33 -8.23
C GLN A 22 4.55 1.94 -8.87
N ASN A 23 5.66 1.20 -8.94
CA ASN A 23 6.90 1.65 -9.56
C ASN A 23 6.75 1.86 -11.08
N ARG A 24 6.06 0.94 -11.79
CA ARG A 24 5.80 1.09 -13.23
C ARG A 24 4.78 2.19 -13.55
N VAL A 25 3.80 2.40 -12.68
CA VAL A 25 2.89 3.55 -12.83
C VAL A 25 3.66 4.86 -12.64
N ARG A 26 4.59 4.93 -11.67
CA ARG A 26 5.46 6.10 -11.46
C ARG A 26 6.42 6.35 -12.62
N SER A 27 6.87 5.32 -13.33
CA SER A 27 7.70 5.47 -14.54
C SER A 27 6.91 5.97 -15.77
N GLY A 28 5.59 6.13 -15.66
CA GLY A 28 4.73 6.66 -16.72
C GLY A 28 4.13 5.60 -17.64
N GLU A 29 4.25 4.31 -17.32
CA GLU A 29 3.58 3.26 -18.07
C GLU A 29 2.06 3.29 -17.85
N LYS A 30 1.29 2.97 -18.90
CA LYS A 30 -0.17 2.92 -18.80
C LYS A 30 -0.62 1.76 -17.90
N PRO A 31 -1.50 2.00 -16.90
CA PRO A 31 -1.96 0.96 -15.97
C PRO A 31 -2.49 -0.31 -16.63
N ALA A 32 -3.21 -0.18 -17.75
CA ALA A 32 -3.74 -1.32 -18.48
C ALA A 32 -2.64 -2.28 -18.96
N LYS A 33 -1.57 -1.75 -19.57
CA LYS A 33 -0.45 -2.56 -20.07
C LYS A 33 0.31 -3.25 -18.94
N ILE A 34 0.47 -2.57 -17.81
CA ILE A 34 1.13 -3.14 -16.62
C ILE A 34 0.33 -4.34 -16.11
N LEU A 35 -0.99 -4.18 -15.93
CA LEU A 35 -1.88 -5.24 -15.46
C LEU A 35 -1.91 -6.45 -16.40
N ASP A 36 -1.85 -6.19 -17.72
CA ASP A 36 -1.75 -7.24 -18.74
C ASP A 36 -0.40 -7.97 -18.67
N SER A 37 0.70 -7.24 -18.46
CA SER A 37 2.05 -7.83 -18.32
C SER A 37 2.21 -8.70 -17.07
N MET A 38 1.43 -8.43 -16.01
CA MET A 38 1.44 -9.16 -14.73
C MET A 38 0.47 -10.35 -14.69
N ASP A 39 -0.13 -10.68 -15.84
CA ASP A 39 -1.13 -11.75 -16.04
C ASP A 39 -2.39 -11.64 -15.15
N ILE A 40 -2.77 -10.41 -14.79
CA ILE A 40 -3.95 -10.19 -13.95
C ILE A 40 -5.19 -10.11 -14.84
N LYS A 41 -5.78 -11.25 -15.20
CA LYS A 41 -6.91 -11.28 -16.17
C LYS A 41 -8.25 -10.84 -15.57
N ARG A 42 -8.53 -11.21 -14.32
CA ARG A 42 -9.84 -10.98 -13.70
C ARG A 42 -10.02 -9.53 -13.25
N TYR A 43 -11.13 -8.92 -13.64
CA TYR A 43 -11.46 -7.52 -13.30
C TYR A 43 -11.51 -7.27 -11.78
N CYS A 44 -11.97 -8.25 -10.99
CA CYS A 44 -12.06 -8.12 -9.54
C CYS A 44 -10.68 -7.95 -8.89
N CYS A 45 -9.68 -8.67 -9.39
CA CYS A 45 -8.31 -8.59 -8.90
C CYS A 45 -7.64 -7.29 -9.45
N ARG A 46 -7.96 -6.84 -10.68
CA ARG A 46 -7.52 -5.53 -11.23
C ARG A 46 -8.03 -4.33 -10.43
N ARG A 47 -9.31 -4.36 -10.02
CA ARG A 47 -9.92 -3.30 -9.21
C ARG A 47 -9.09 -3.01 -7.96
N MET A 48 -8.59 -4.05 -7.31
CA MET A 48 -7.77 -3.90 -6.10
C MET A 48 -6.54 -3.03 -6.38
N LEU A 49 -5.75 -3.33 -7.41
CA LEU A 49 -4.55 -2.55 -7.71
C LEU A 49 -4.85 -1.13 -8.20
N LEU A 50 -5.94 -0.94 -8.95
CA LEU A 50 -6.30 0.37 -9.51
C LEU A 50 -6.81 1.36 -8.44
N THR A 51 -7.58 0.87 -7.46
CA THR A 51 -8.24 1.74 -6.47
C THR A 51 -7.56 1.79 -5.12
N THR A 52 -6.48 1.03 -4.90
CA THR A 52 -5.80 1.05 -3.61
C THR A 52 -4.92 2.28 -3.47
N LEU A 53 -4.99 2.92 -2.31
CA LEU A 53 -4.15 4.04 -1.90
C LEU A 53 -3.51 3.73 -0.55
N GLU A 54 -2.20 3.93 -0.47
CA GLU A 54 -1.43 3.69 0.76
C GLU A 54 -1.43 4.92 1.68
N SER A 55 -2.51 5.11 2.43
CA SER A 55 -2.59 6.21 3.41
C SER A 55 -1.71 6.01 4.67
N ILE A 56 -0.97 4.89 4.75
CA ILE A 56 -0.15 4.60 5.94
C ILE A 56 0.99 5.60 6.09
N GLN A 57 1.58 6.04 4.97
CA GLN A 57 2.68 6.99 4.93
C GLN A 57 2.30 8.35 5.55
N GLN A 58 1.01 8.70 5.50
CA GLN A 58 0.49 9.94 6.10
C GLN A 58 0.28 9.82 7.60
N ILE A 59 0.03 8.61 8.12
CA ILE A 59 -0.35 8.38 9.52
C ILE A 59 0.86 8.10 10.40
N VAL A 60 1.88 7.41 9.88
CA VAL A 60 3.10 7.02 10.62
C VAL A 60 3.77 8.20 11.36
N PRO A 61 3.97 9.39 10.74
CA PRO A 61 4.65 10.50 11.40
C PRO A 61 3.96 10.98 12.68
N PHE A 62 2.62 10.89 12.74
CA PHE A 62 1.87 11.28 13.93
C PHE A 62 2.14 10.34 15.11
N TYR A 63 2.18 9.03 14.87
CA TYR A 63 2.49 8.05 15.90
C TYR A 63 3.94 8.16 16.36
N GLU A 64 4.87 8.42 15.46
CA GLU A 64 6.28 8.67 15.80
C GLU A 64 6.45 9.91 16.69
N ALA A 65 5.75 11.00 16.38
CA ALA A 65 5.79 12.22 17.19
C ALA A 65 5.22 12.00 18.60
N ILE A 66 4.09 11.30 18.72
CA ILE A 66 3.49 10.93 20.02
C ILE A 66 4.44 10.04 20.82
N HIS A 67 5.06 9.04 20.16
CA HIS A 67 5.99 8.13 20.82
C HIS A 67 7.22 8.85 21.38
N LYS A 68 7.84 9.75 20.61
CA LYS A 68 8.96 10.59 21.07
C LYS A 68 8.56 11.44 22.27
N ARG A 69 7.39 12.07 22.23
CA ARG A 69 6.90 12.90 23.33
C ARG A 69 6.69 12.09 24.62
N ASN A 70 6.17 10.87 24.51
CA ASN A 70 6.00 10.00 25.66
C ASN A 70 7.34 9.58 26.28
N GLN A 71 8.37 9.33 25.46
CA GLN A 71 9.71 9.01 25.94
C GLN A 71 10.37 10.20 26.65
N GLU A 72 10.22 11.42 26.11
CA GLU A 72 10.67 12.66 26.77
C GLU A 72 10.03 12.81 28.15
N ILE A 73 8.70 12.69 28.24
CA ILE A 73 7.96 12.78 29.51
C ILE A 73 8.43 11.71 30.51
N GLN A 74 8.64 10.47 30.06
CA GLN A 74 9.16 9.42 30.93
C GLN A 74 10.54 9.77 31.48
N SER A 75 11.44 10.32 30.65
CA SER A 75 12.77 10.74 31.09
C SER A 75 12.76 11.96 32.03
N GLU A 76 11.73 12.80 31.97
CA GLU A 76 11.55 13.93 32.90
C GLU A 76 10.98 13.50 34.26
N LEU A 77 10.34 12.33 34.32
CA LEU A 77 9.70 11.79 35.53
C LEU A 77 10.62 10.85 36.33
N GLU A 78 11.69 10.35 35.71
CA GLU A 78 12.79 9.61 36.37
C GLU A 78 13.85 10.57 36.94
#